data_AF-A0A7V4NLI4-F1
#
_entry.id   AF-A0A7V4NLI4-F1
#
_cell.length_a   1.000
_cell.length_b   1.000
_cell.length_c   1.000
_cell.angle_alpha   90.00
_cell.angle_beta   90.00
_cell.angle_gamma   90.00
#
_symmetry.space_group_name_H-M   'P 1'
#
loop_
_entity.id
_entity.type
_entity.pdbx_description
1 polymer ?
#
loop_
_entity_poly.entity_id
_entity_poly.type
_entity_poly.pdbx_seq_one_letter_code
_entity_poly.pdbx_strand_id
1 'polypeptide(L)'
;MTAPIGPVPGPVVSPLERGIQLLGQPADGASFKDLLVRGLNDAQRLQDESKDMLGAFLRGEPVELHQVMAASEEAGVALELLVELRNKLTEAYRTVMNTQV
;
A
#
# COMPACT_ATOMS: atom_id res chain seq x y z
N MET A 1 37.54 -33.41 -8.28
CA MET A 1 36.13 -33.87 -8.33
C MET A 1 35.28 -32.67 -7.91
N THR A 2 34.77 -31.91 -8.89
CA THR A 2 33.99 -30.69 -8.66
C THR A 2 32.52 -31.00 -8.92
N ALA A 3 31.66 -30.76 -7.94
CA ALA A 3 30.24 -31.06 -8.02
C ALA A 3 29.52 -30.07 -8.95
N PRO A 4 28.52 -30.49 -9.73
CA PRO A 4 27.79 -29.62 -10.64
C PRO A 4 26.90 -28.64 -9.86
N ILE A 5 26.96 -27.36 -10.24
CA ILE A 5 26.14 -26.28 -9.69
C ILE A 5 24.75 -26.41 -10.33
N GLY A 6 23.71 -26.62 -9.50
CA GLY A 6 22.33 -26.70 -9.96
C GLY A 6 21.80 -25.35 -10.48
N PRO A 7 20.75 -25.34 -11.31
CA PRO A 7 20.19 -24.12 -11.88
C PRO A 7 19.60 -23.22 -10.79
N VAL A 8 19.89 -21.92 -10.89
CA VAL A 8 19.37 -20.88 -9.98
C VAL A 8 17.84 -20.84 -10.10
N PRO A 9 17.08 -20.89 -8.99
CA PRO A 9 15.63 -20.74 -9.03
C PRO A 9 15.27 -19.35 -9.55
N GLY A 10 14.23 -19.27 -10.37
CA GLY A 10 13.71 -18.01 -10.92
C GLY A 10 13.27 -17.02 -9.83
N PRO A 11 12.96 -15.77 -10.23
CA PRO A 11 12.64 -14.69 -9.31
C PRO A 11 11.47 -15.07 -8.40
N VAL A 12 11.72 -15.04 -7.09
CA VAL A 12 10.70 -15.15 -6.05
C VAL A 12 9.87 -13.86 -6.07
N VAL A 13 8.75 -13.89 -6.77
CA VAL A 13 7.81 -12.76 -6.76
C VAL A 13 7.30 -12.51 -5.34
N SER A 14 7.61 -11.32 -4.82
CA SER A 14 7.30 -10.93 -3.45
C SER A 14 5.77 -10.87 -3.26
N PRO A 15 5.23 -11.21 -2.08
CA PRO A 15 3.79 -11.11 -1.81
C PRO A 15 3.21 -9.70 -2.07
N LEU A 16 4.03 -8.67 -1.89
CA LEU A 16 3.71 -7.27 -2.13
C LEU A 16 3.50 -6.96 -3.63
N GLU A 17 4.29 -7.57 -4.53
CA GLU A 17 4.14 -7.40 -5.98
C GLU A 17 2.82 -8.00 -6.50
N ARG A 18 2.35 -9.07 -5.84
CA ARG A 18 1.03 -9.66 -6.09
C ARG A 18 -0.11 -8.78 -5.61
N GLY A 19 0.06 -8.07 -4.49
CA GLY A 19 -0.93 -7.12 -3.97
C GLY A 19 -1.13 -5.91 -4.90
N ILE A 20 -0.04 -5.38 -5.47
CA ILE A 20 -0.10 -4.25 -6.40
C ILE A 20 -0.75 -4.64 -7.74
N GLN A 21 -0.56 -5.87 -8.23
CA GLN A 21 -1.24 -6.37 -9.44
C GLN A 21 -2.75 -6.53 -9.27
N LEU A 22 -3.22 -6.83 -8.06
CA LEU A 22 -4.65 -6.90 -7.73
C LEU A 22 -5.33 -5.53 -7.69
N LEU A 23 -4.59 -4.46 -7.44
CA LEU A 23 -5.08 -3.07 -7.45
C LEU A 23 -5.15 -2.47 -8.87
N GLY A 24 -4.41 -3.04 -9.83
CA GLY A 24 -4.37 -2.58 -11.22
C GLY A 24 -5.39 -3.25 -12.15
N GLN A 25 -6.15 -4.23 -11.66
CA GLN A 25 -7.16 -4.91 -12.46
C GLN A 25 -8.51 -4.19 -12.27
N PRO A 26 -9.06 -3.53 -13.30
CA PRO A 26 -10.38 -2.95 -13.20
C PRO A 26 -11.38 -4.09 -13.01
N ALA A 27 -11.85 -4.27 -11.77
CA ALA A 27 -13.01 -5.10 -11.52
C ALA A 27 -14.21 -4.39 -12.17
N ASP A 28 -14.73 -4.97 -13.25
CA ASP A 28 -15.99 -4.57 -13.89
C ASP A 28 -17.05 -4.34 -12.80
N GLY A 29 -17.37 -3.06 -12.55
CA GLY A 29 -18.41 -2.65 -11.60
C GLY A 29 -17.97 -2.10 -10.23
N ALA A 30 -16.68 -2.08 -9.88
CA ALA A 30 -16.24 -1.40 -8.66
C ALA A 30 -16.34 0.12 -8.85
N SER A 31 -17.16 0.79 -8.04
CA SER A 31 -17.32 2.23 -8.17
C SER A 31 -16.05 2.92 -7.68
N PHE A 32 -15.70 4.02 -8.34
CA PHE A 32 -14.52 4.82 -7.99
C PHE A 32 -14.54 5.24 -6.48
N LYS A 33 -15.72 5.46 -5.91
CA LYS A 33 -15.93 5.68 -4.47
C LYS A 33 -15.42 4.51 -3.62
N ASP A 34 -15.65 3.27 -4.07
CA ASP A 34 -15.21 2.06 -3.35
C ASP A 34 -13.69 1.97 -3.29
N LEU A 35 -12.98 2.38 -4.35
CA LEU A 35 -11.52 2.42 -4.37
C LEU A 35 -10.97 3.45 -3.38
N LEU A 36 -11.54 4.66 -3.35
CA LEU A 36 -11.14 5.69 -2.38
C LEU A 36 -11.41 5.24 -0.94
N VAL A 37 -12.59 4.69 -0.68
CA VAL A 37 -12.96 4.19 0.65
C VAL A 37 -12.01 3.07 1.08
N ARG A 38 -11.66 2.15 0.17
CA ARG A 38 -10.66 1.10 0.46
C ARG A 38 -9.30 1.71 0.78
N GLY A 39 -8.78 2.61 -0.07
CA GLY A 39 -7.49 3.27 0.17
C GLY A 39 -7.43 4.04 1.50
N LEU A 40 -8.52 4.70 1.90
CA LEU A 40 -8.61 5.36 3.20
C LEU A 40 -8.57 4.35 4.36
N ASN A 41 -9.31 3.25 4.26
CA ASN A 41 -9.28 2.20 5.28
C ASN A 41 -7.90 1.52 5.37
N ASP A 42 -7.23 1.35 4.23
CA ASP A 42 -5.88 0.76 4.17
C ASP A 42 -4.84 1.69 4.82
N ALA A 43 -4.88 2.98 4.49
CA ALA A 43 -4.00 3.97 5.13
C ALA A 43 -4.23 4.07 6.65
N GLN A 44 -5.49 4.02 7.09
CA GLN A 44 -5.83 4.01 8.52
C GLN A 44 -5.25 2.77 9.22
N ARG A 45 -5.38 1.60 8.60
CA ARG A 45 -4.86 0.33 9.13
C ARG A 45 -3.34 0.37 9.29
N LEU A 46 -2.63 0.86 8.27
CA LEU A 46 -1.17 0.99 8.31
C LEU A 46 -0.71 1.97 9.40
N GLN A 47 -1.44 3.06 9.60
CA GLN A 47 -1.16 3.98 10.72
C GLN A 47 -1.36 3.34 12.08
N ASP A 48 -2.42 2.54 12.25
CA ASP A 48 -2.69 1.88 13.53
C ASP A 48 -1.68 0.75 13.79
N GLU A 49 -1.28 0.00 12.76
CA GLU A 49 -0.20 -0.99 12.84
C GLU A 49 1.15 -0.36 13.23
N SER A 50 1.52 0.77 12.62
CA SER A 50 2.73 1.51 12.98
C SER A 50 2.71 1.95 14.46
N LYS A 51 1.56 2.43 14.96
CA LYS A 51 1.40 2.82 16.37
C LYS A 51 1.49 1.62 17.31
N ASP A 52 0.89 0.50 16.93
CA ASP A 52 0.91 -0.73 17.72
C ASP A 52 2.33 -1.29 17.81
N MET A 53 3.06 -1.34 16.69
CA MET A 53 4.47 -1.75 16.65
C MET A 53 5.34 -0.82 17.50
N LEU A 54 5.14 0.49 17.41
CA LEU A 54 5.83 1.45 18.27
C LEU A 54 5.52 1.19 19.75
N GLY A 55 4.25 0.97 20.09
CA GLY A 55 3.84 0.66 21.45
C GLY A 55 4.46 -0.64 21.97
N ALA A 56 4.48 -1.68 21.15
CA ALA A 56 5.10 -2.97 21.46
C ALA A 56 6.61 -2.83 21.70
N PHE A 57 7.30 -2.09 20.82
CA PHE A 57 8.72 -1.78 20.99
C PHE A 57 9.00 -1.04 22.31
N LEU A 58 8.20 -0.02 22.65
CA LEU A 58 8.35 0.73 23.90
C LEU A 58 8.07 -0.12 25.15
N ARG A 59 7.25 -1.18 25.04
CA ARG A 59 6.99 -2.15 26.12
C ARG A 59 8.07 -3.22 26.23
N GLY A 60 9.06 -3.25 25.35
CA GLY A 60 10.10 -4.28 25.31
C GLY A 60 9.60 -5.63 24.78
N GLU A 61 8.49 -5.65 24.05
CA GLU A 61 8.08 -6.83 23.27
C GLU A 61 9.11 -7.13 22.17
N PRO A 62 9.16 -8.35 21.60
CA PRO A 62 10.14 -8.74 20.58
C PRO A 62 9.81 -8.12 19.20
N VAL A 63 9.74 -6.79 19.15
CA VAL A 63 9.62 -5.98 17.95
C VAL A 63 10.94 -5.27 17.76
N GLU A 64 11.54 -5.43 16.57
CA GLU A 64 12.80 -4.76 16.26
C GLU A 64 12.55 -3.32 15.80
N LEU A 65 13.45 -2.40 16.13
CA LEU A 65 13.32 -0.99 15.77
C LEU A 65 13.14 -0.79 14.25
N HIS A 66 13.82 -1.60 13.43
CA HIS A 66 13.70 -1.49 11.97
C HIS A 66 12.29 -1.83 11.46
N GLN A 67 11.53 -2.66 12.18
CA GLN A 67 10.15 -3.00 11.81
C GLN A 67 9.23 -1.81 12.10
N VAL A 68 9.42 -1.15 13.25
CA VAL A 68 8.69 0.09 13.58
C VAL A 68 8.96 1.18 12.55
N MET A 69 10.21 1.35 12.13
CA MET A 69 10.56 2.34 11.10
C MET A 69 9.94 1.98 9.76
N ALA A 70 10.03 0.71 9.33
CA ALA A 70 9.43 0.25 8.09
C ALA A 70 7.91 0.45 8.06
N ALA A 71 7.20 0.07 9.13
CA ALA A 71 5.75 0.28 9.25
C ALA A 71 5.37 1.76 9.24
N SER A 72 6.18 2.61 9.87
CA SER A 72 5.96 4.07 9.87
C SER A 72 6.16 4.68 8.48
N GLU A 73 7.17 4.21 7.74
CA GLU A 73 7.45 4.67 6.38
C GLU A 73 6.36 4.20 5.40
N GLU A 74 5.90 2.95 5.53
CA GLU A 74 4.79 2.41 4.74
C GLU A 74 3.49 3.19 4.97
N ALA A 75 3.15 3.50 6.23
CA ALA A 75 2.01 4.34 6.57
C ALA A 75 2.13 5.76 5.99
N GLY A 76 3.34 6.32 5.97
CA GLY A 76 3.63 7.62 5.36
C GLY A 76 3.39 7.63 3.85
N VAL A 77 3.99 6.69 3.12
CA VAL A 77 3.84 6.58 1.66
C VAL A 77 2.38 6.32 1.26
N ALA A 78 1.66 5.46 2.01
CA ALA A 78 0.25 5.19 1.76
C ALA A 78 -0.62 6.45 1.92
N LEU A 79 -0.31 7.30 2.91
CA LEU A 79 -1.01 8.56 3.11
C LEU A 79 -0.74 9.56 1.98
N GLU A 80 0.51 9.68 1.52
CA GLU A 80 0.87 10.52 0.39
C GLU A 80 0.09 10.12 -0.88
N LEU A 81 0.06 8.82 -1.17
CA LEU A 81 -0.71 8.27 -2.29
C LEU A 81 -2.20 8.62 -2.17
N LEU A 82 -2.77 8.55 -0.96
CA LEU A 82 -4.17 8.89 -0.72
C LEU A 82 -4.45 10.38 -0.97
N VAL A 83 -3.51 11.26 -0.62
CA VAL A 83 -3.61 12.71 -0.89
C VAL A 83 -3.56 12.98 -2.38
N GLU A 84 -2.66 12.32 -3.12
CA GLU A 84 -2.60 12.42 -4.58
C GLU A 84 -3.90 11.95 -5.22
N LEU A 85 -4.41 10.81 -4.75
CA LEU A 85 -5.69 10.28 -5.21
C LEU A 85 -6.78 11.32 -4.99
N ARG A 86 -6.98 11.82 -3.75
CA ARG A 86 -7.94 12.89 -3.40
C ARG A 86 -7.89 14.08 -4.36
N ASN A 87 -6.68 14.56 -4.66
CA ASN A 87 -6.48 15.70 -5.56
C ASN A 87 -6.97 15.38 -6.98
N LYS A 88 -6.61 14.20 -7.50
CA LYS A 88 -7.07 13.72 -8.80
C LYS A 88 -8.59 13.56 -8.87
N LEU A 89 -9.26 13.27 -7.76
CA LEU A 89 -10.73 13.12 -7.74
C LEU A 89 -11.42 14.47 -7.83
N THR A 90 -10.87 15.42 -7.09
CA THR A 90 -11.36 16.80 -7.11
C THR A 90 -11.19 17.38 -8.51
N GLU A 91 -10.07 17.07 -9.17
CA GLU A 91 -9.80 17.43 -10.57
C GLU A 91 -10.79 16.74 -11.53
N ALA A 92 -10.93 15.42 -11.46
CA ALA A 92 -11.85 14.65 -12.31
C ALA A 92 -13.31 15.11 -12.18
N TYR A 93 -13.77 15.36 -10.94
CA TYR A 93 -15.11 15.92 -10.69
C TYR A 93 -15.29 17.29 -11.35
N ARG A 94 -14.30 18.18 -11.23
CA ARG A 94 -14.34 19.50 -11.89
C ARG A 94 -14.33 19.39 -13.42
N THR A 95 -13.58 18.45 -13.98
CA THR A 95 -13.48 18.24 -15.42
C THR A 95 -14.79 17.72 -16.01
N VAL A 96 -15.45 16.76 -15.35
CA VAL A 96 -16.78 16.27 -15.78
C VAL A 96 -17.82 17.39 -15.75
N MET A 97 -17.80 18.25 -14.72
CA MET A 97 -18.72 19.39 -14.65
C MET A 97 -18.48 20.44 -15.74
N ASN A 98 -17.22 20.70 -16.11
CA ASN A 98 -16.87 21.70 -17.12
C ASN A 98 -17.00 21.22 -18.57
N THR A 99 -17.12 19.92 -18.81
CA THR A 99 -17.30 19.36 -20.16
C THR A 99 -18.77 19.23 -20.59
N GLN A 100 -19.72 19.58 -19.71
CA GLN A 100 -21.16 19.60 -20.01
C GLN A 100 -21.74 21.00 -20.28
N VAL A 101 -20.90 22.03 -20.45
CA VAL A 101 -21.32 23.36 -20.91
C VAL A 101 -20.87 23.62 -22.34
#